data_AF-A0A1T1BBX3-F1
#
_entry.id   AF-A0A1T1BBX3-F1
#
_cell.length_a   1.000
_cell.length_b   1.000
_cell.length_c   1.000
_cell.angle_alpha   90.00
_cell.angle_beta   90.00
_cell.angle_gamma   90.00
#
_symmetry.space_group_name_H-M   'P 1'
#
loop_
_entity.id
_entity.type
_entity.pdbx_description
1 polymer ?
#
loop_
_entity_poly.entity_id
_entity_poly.type
_entity_poly.pdbx_seq_one_letter_code
_entity_poly.pdbx_strand_id
1 'polypeptide(L)'
;MHSPIRLLNEAGVTFFPAVTLTQIQVVEDRFGFSLPDEIRSLYLDHDGEQESMDPVLVERLQSLAELMSTLDEMDEFLLEEAPALRGLFMPLWSDDGSNFFVFFLHGAERGMIGWTNHEEPYFIAPHYRDMAGLYAALVSAYNRNGFELKREYTGDSLIGEREERVFDAHLAAYDPALDAPLREYHGAFLLTLCPLGREQELLPLLRDDGLAVFTSRLLVRRKCHWALPALTDAVREHASNSSISFNLLNAITDLDAPNTGEALVNLARDYPVTLSAHYLAEALQRCGFRVERPQNAQGRFVQARISVETEPDGWLVLAWADR
;
A
#
# COMPACT_ATOMS: atom_id res chain seq x y z
N MET A 1 23.61 22.71 -6.13
CA MET A 1 22.36 22.48 -5.38
C MET A 1 22.62 22.86 -3.94
N HIS A 2 21.72 23.61 -3.29
CA HIS A 2 21.82 23.80 -1.84
C HIS A 2 21.62 22.43 -1.17
N SER A 3 22.44 22.12 -0.16
CA SER A 3 22.25 20.90 0.64
C SER A 3 20.84 20.94 1.25
N PRO A 4 20.01 19.88 1.16
CA PRO A 4 18.69 19.81 1.80
C PRO A 4 18.73 20.25 3.27
N ILE A 5 19.83 19.95 3.96
CA ILE A 5 20.11 20.29 5.36
C ILE A 5 20.15 21.81 5.58
N ARG A 6 20.62 22.59 4.60
CA ARG A 6 20.60 24.05 4.69
C ARG A 6 19.16 24.57 4.71
N LEU A 7 18.27 24.00 3.90
CA LEU A 7 16.86 24.39 3.88
C LEU A 7 16.17 24.02 5.19
N LEU A 8 16.54 22.88 5.78
CA LEU A 8 16.02 22.47 7.09
C LEU A 8 16.52 23.37 8.24
N ASN A 9 17.80 23.76 8.22
CA ASN A 9 18.32 24.75 9.17
C ASN A 9 17.61 26.10 9.03
N GLU A 10 17.35 26.54 7.78
CA GLU A 10 16.59 27.77 7.52
C GLU A 10 15.12 27.65 7.99
N ALA A 11 14.56 26.44 8.03
CA ALA A 11 13.25 26.12 8.59
C ALA A 11 13.22 26.01 10.13
N GLY A 12 14.37 26.16 10.80
CA GLY A 12 14.46 26.09 12.27
C GLY A 12 14.56 24.69 12.85
N VAL A 13 14.82 23.67 12.02
CA VAL A 13 15.12 22.31 12.49
C VAL A 13 16.39 22.35 13.34
N THR A 14 16.33 21.76 14.54
CA THR A 14 17.49 21.63 15.43
C THR A 14 18.00 20.19 15.36
N PHE A 15 19.27 20.05 15.00
CA PHE A 15 19.90 18.74 14.86
C PHE A 15 20.78 18.39 16.06
N PHE A 16 20.97 17.10 16.31
CA PHE A 16 22.06 16.65 17.18
C PHE A 16 23.43 16.84 16.49
N PRO A 17 24.53 16.98 17.24
CA PRO A 17 25.87 17.06 16.66
C PRO A 17 26.19 15.85 15.77
N ALA A 18 26.99 16.06 14.72
CA ALA A 18 27.49 14.99 13.86
C ALA A 18 28.05 13.79 14.63
N VAL A 19 27.78 12.59 14.13
CA VAL A 19 28.34 11.37 14.72
C VAL A 19 29.81 11.21 14.36
N THR A 20 30.52 10.45 15.17
CA THR A 20 31.89 10.03 14.89
C THR A 20 31.93 8.79 13.99
N LEU A 21 33.05 8.58 13.30
CA LEU A 21 33.28 7.34 12.53
C LEU A 21 33.16 6.08 13.40
N THR A 22 33.54 6.16 14.68
CA THR A 22 33.39 5.04 15.63
C THR A 22 31.91 4.70 15.86
N GLN A 23 31.03 5.70 15.93
CA GLN A 23 29.59 5.48 16.07
C GLN A 23 28.98 4.88 14.80
N ILE A 24 29.42 5.35 13.61
CA ILE A 24 29.04 4.71 12.34
C ILE A 24 29.45 3.24 12.32
N GLN A 25 30.67 2.93 12.75
CA GLN A 25 31.18 1.55 12.76
C GLN A 25 30.29 0.61 13.59
N VAL A 26 29.70 1.07 14.69
CA VAL A 26 28.77 0.26 15.50
C VAL A 26 27.55 -0.17 14.67
N VAL A 27 27.02 0.73 13.84
CA VAL A 27 25.89 0.44 12.96
C VAL A 27 26.33 -0.49 11.82
N GLU A 28 27.49 -0.23 11.21
CA GLU A 28 28.07 -1.08 10.16
C GLU A 28 28.33 -2.51 10.66
N ASP A 29 28.82 -2.66 11.89
CA ASP A 29 29.05 -3.95 12.53
C ASP A 29 27.74 -4.73 12.73
N ARG A 30 26.62 -4.04 13.00
CA ARG A 30 25.28 -4.66 13.08
C ARG A 30 24.86 -5.27 11.75
N PHE A 31 25.01 -4.53 10.66
CA PHE A 31 24.61 -4.97 9.33
C PHE A 31 25.63 -5.90 8.67
N GLY A 32 26.87 -5.92 9.16
CA GLY A 32 27.97 -6.71 8.61
C GLY A 32 28.54 -6.15 7.30
N PHE A 33 28.26 -4.89 6.98
CA PHE A 33 28.76 -4.19 5.80
C PHE A 33 28.85 -2.68 6.02
N SER A 34 29.66 -2.00 5.19
CA SER A 34 29.77 -0.53 5.23
C SER A 34 28.50 0.14 4.74
N LEU A 35 28.00 1.11 5.51
CA LEU A 35 26.79 1.83 5.15
C LEU A 35 26.95 2.53 3.80
N PRO A 36 25.87 2.66 3.01
CA PRO A 36 25.88 3.48 1.80
C PRO A 36 26.44 4.87 2.09
N ASP A 37 27.26 5.40 1.17
CA ASP A 37 27.96 6.68 1.36
C ASP A 37 27.01 7.83 1.66
N GLU A 38 25.81 7.78 1.09
CA GLU A 38 24.75 8.74 1.32
C GLU A 38 24.22 8.73 2.76
N ILE A 39 24.07 7.55 3.39
CA ILE A 39 23.66 7.42 4.80
C ILE A 39 24.81 7.81 5.72
N ARG A 40 26.02 7.37 5.41
CA ARG A 40 27.21 7.73 6.17
C ARG A 40 27.45 9.25 6.16
N SER A 41 27.30 9.89 5.00
CA SER A 41 27.45 11.33 4.86
C SER A 41 26.37 12.10 5.61
N LEU A 42 25.14 11.56 5.67
CA LEU A 42 24.04 12.14 6.41
C LEU A 42 24.35 12.21 7.92
N TYR A 43 24.72 11.08 8.53
CA TYR A 43 25.01 11.02 9.95
C TYR A 43 26.33 11.73 10.35
N LEU A 44 27.33 11.72 9.46
CA LEU A 44 28.57 12.50 9.67
C LEU A 44 28.36 14.02 9.55
N ASP A 45 27.22 14.46 9.02
CA ASP A 45 26.82 15.87 9.05
C ASP A 45 26.01 16.21 10.32
N HIS A 46 25.06 15.34 10.71
CA HIS A 46 24.27 15.49 11.93
C HIS A 46 23.64 14.18 12.41
N ASP A 47 23.50 14.00 13.72
CA ASP A 47 22.95 12.78 14.34
C ASP A 47 21.42 12.81 14.48
N GLY A 48 20.71 13.07 13.38
CA GLY A 48 19.27 13.21 13.41
C GLY A 48 18.76 14.51 14.04
N GLU A 49 17.45 14.60 14.16
CA GLU A 49 16.71 15.78 14.62
C GLU A 49 16.34 15.64 16.10
N GLN A 50 16.49 16.75 16.85
CA GLN A 50 16.08 16.80 18.24
C GLN A 50 14.56 16.73 18.35
N GLU A 51 14.07 15.93 19.29
CA GLU A 51 12.65 15.87 19.62
C GLU A 51 12.13 17.26 20.01
N SER A 52 10.99 17.63 19.43
CA SER A 52 10.31 18.90 19.68
C SER A 52 8.83 18.65 19.91
N MET A 53 8.25 19.36 20.89
CA MET A 53 6.79 19.38 21.09
C MET A 53 6.03 19.97 19.90
N ASP A 54 6.72 20.72 19.05
CA ASP A 54 6.21 21.27 17.80
C ASP A 54 7.21 20.89 16.69
N PRO A 55 7.12 19.67 16.13
CA PRO A 55 8.08 19.19 15.16
C PRO A 55 7.94 19.98 13.86
N VAL A 56 9.08 20.50 13.38
CA VAL A 56 9.13 21.31 12.15
C VAL A 56 8.82 20.44 10.93
N LEU A 57 9.25 19.18 10.94
CA LEU A 57 8.97 18.21 9.90
C LEU A 57 7.95 17.20 10.41
N VAL A 58 7.10 16.72 9.49
CA VAL A 58 6.11 15.69 9.78
C VAL A 58 6.75 14.35 10.15
N GLU A 59 7.96 14.12 9.64
CA GLU A 59 8.75 12.90 9.77
C GLU A 59 10.20 13.34 9.93
N ARG A 60 10.82 12.98 11.04
CA ARG A 60 12.13 13.48 11.45
C ARG A 60 13.20 12.40 11.29
N LEU A 61 14.42 12.79 10.92
CA LEU A 61 15.55 11.87 10.92
C LEU A 61 15.85 11.40 12.35
N GLN A 62 15.84 10.09 12.57
CA GLN A 62 16.19 9.49 13.86
C GLN A 62 17.70 9.67 14.11
N SER A 63 18.07 9.95 15.36
CA SER A 63 19.45 9.79 15.81
C SER A 63 19.90 8.34 15.72
N LEU A 64 21.21 8.08 15.68
CA LEU A 64 21.74 6.71 15.67
C LEU A 64 21.31 5.91 16.90
N ALA A 65 21.16 6.55 18.05
CA ALA A 65 20.69 5.87 19.26
C ALA A 65 19.23 5.40 19.10
N GLU A 66 18.36 6.27 18.57
CA GLU A 66 16.96 5.94 18.28
C GLU A 66 16.85 4.87 17.19
N LEU A 67 17.59 5.04 16.08
CA LEU A 67 17.67 4.06 15.00
C LEU A 67 18.04 2.67 15.52
N MET A 68 19.05 2.58 16.39
CA MET A 68 19.47 1.29 16.95
C MET A 68 18.37 0.67 17.82
N SER A 69 17.65 1.46 18.61
CA SER A 69 16.49 0.99 19.39
C SER A 69 15.37 0.49 18.47
N THR A 70 15.02 1.27 17.44
CA THR A 70 14.00 0.89 16.45
C THR A 70 14.40 -0.38 15.71
N LEU A 71 15.68 -0.54 15.33
CA LEU A 71 16.17 -1.75 14.69
C LEU A 71 16.10 -2.97 15.62
N ASP A 72 16.33 -2.81 16.93
CA ASP A 72 16.19 -3.91 17.89
C ASP A 72 14.72 -4.37 18.00
N GLU A 73 13.80 -3.42 18.12
CA GLU A 73 12.36 -3.70 18.17
C GLU A 73 11.84 -4.31 16.87
N MET A 74 12.24 -3.76 15.72
CA MET A 74 11.87 -4.29 14.41
C MET A 74 12.50 -5.66 14.15
N ASP A 75 13.74 -5.90 14.56
CA ASP A 75 14.38 -7.20 14.40
C ASP A 75 13.68 -8.28 15.24
N GLU A 76 13.25 -7.97 16.46
CA GLU A 76 12.49 -8.91 17.29
C GLU A 76 11.21 -9.34 16.58
N PHE A 77 10.44 -8.37 16.07
CA PHE A 77 9.23 -8.63 15.30
C PHE A 77 9.50 -9.40 13.99
N LEU A 78 10.48 -8.95 13.19
CA LEU A 78 10.82 -9.57 11.91
C LEU A 78 11.40 -10.98 12.09
N LEU A 79 12.13 -11.26 13.17
CA LEU A 79 12.66 -12.60 13.45
C LEU A 79 11.55 -13.63 13.64
N GLU A 80 10.43 -13.23 14.24
CA GLU A 80 9.28 -14.11 14.47
C GLU A 80 8.46 -14.31 13.20
N GLU A 81 8.21 -13.24 12.44
CA GLU A 81 7.20 -13.25 11.39
C GLU A 81 7.77 -13.28 9.96
N ALA A 82 8.90 -12.61 9.71
CA ALA A 82 9.43 -12.40 8.36
C ALA A 82 10.97 -12.28 8.34
N PRO A 83 11.72 -13.33 8.75
CA PRO A 83 13.16 -13.23 8.97
C PRO A 83 13.95 -12.90 7.70
N ALA A 84 13.39 -13.20 6.52
CA ALA A 84 13.98 -12.87 5.23
C ALA A 84 13.98 -11.36 4.91
N LEU A 85 13.16 -10.55 5.60
CA LEU A 85 13.14 -9.09 5.44
C LEU A 85 14.21 -8.39 6.29
N ARG A 86 14.83 -9.11 7.23
CA ARG A 86 15.82 -8.55 8.14
C ARG A 86 17.03 -8.01 7.39
N GLY A 87 17.38 -6.76 7.69
CA GLY A 87 18.53 -6.09 7.09
C GLY A 87 18.34 -5.63 5.64
N LEU A 88 17.15 -5.80 5.04
CA LEU A 88 16.88 -5.31 3.69
C LEU A 88 16.74 -3.78 3.62
N PHE A 89 16.34 -3.16 4.72
CA PHE A 89 16.09 -1.72 4.81
C PHE A 89 16.43 -1.18 6.20
N MET A 90 16.49 0.15 6.30
CA MET A 90 16.78 0.88 7.55
C MET A 90 15.69 1.93 7.82
N PRO A 91 14.97 1.88 8.95
CA PRO A 91 13.98 2.89 9.32
C PRO A 91 14.73 4.15 9.74
N LEU A 92 14.80 5.17 8.88
CA LEU A 92 15.65 6.33 9.13
C LEU A 92 14.85 7.55 9.58
N TRP A 93 13.63 7.71 9.08
CA TRP A 93 12.75 8.81 9.48
C TRP A 93 11.51 8.26 10.16
N SER A 94 11.05 8.96 11.20
CA SER A 94 9.95 8.55 12.07
C SER A 94 9.00 9.73 12.28
N ASP A 95 7.69 9.44 12.38
CA ASP A 95 6.67 10.37 12.86
C ASP A 95 6.45 10.30 14.38
N ASP A 96 7.27 9.49 15.07
CA ASP A 96 7.19 9.12 16.50
C ASP A 96 5.89 8.37 16.88
N GLY A 97 5.08 8.02 15.88
CA GLY A 97 3.87 7.21 15.96
C GLY A 97 4.06 5.78 15.42
N SER A 98 5.30 5.29 15.37
CA SER A 98 5.67 3.97 14.82
C SER A 98 5.44 3.83 13.32
N ASN A 99 5.43 4.95 12.58
CA ASN A 99 5.51 4.93 11.13
C ASN A 99 6.89 5.41 10.70
N PHE A 100 7.41 4.81 9.62
CA PHE A 100 8.78 5.05 9.21
C PHE A 100 8.90 5.23 7.71
N PHE A 101 9.74 6.19 7.31
CA PHE A 101 10.42 6.08 6.01
C PHE A 101 11.67 5.22 6.17
N VAL A 102 11.77 4.23 5.30
CA VAL A 102 12.88 3.28 5.28
C VAL A 102 13.78 3.51 4.08
N PHE A 103 15.07 3.29 4.24
CA PHE A 103 16.05 3.30 3.16
C PHE A 103 16.38 1.86 2.75
N PHE A 104 16.19 1.50 1.48
CA PHE A 104 16.50 0.15 1.00
C PHE A 104 18.01 -0.04 0.81
N LEU A 105 18.56 -1.11 1.40
CA LEU A 105 20.00 -1.37 1.47
C LEU A 105 20.49 -2.31 0.37
N HIS A 106 19.60 -3.15 -0.16
CA HIS A 106 19.94 -4.24 -1.08
C HIS A 106 19.05 -4.25 -2.32
N GLY A 107 19.33 -5.18 -3.23
CA GLY A 107 18.52 -5.41 -4.41
C GLY A 107 18.61 -4.32 -5.48
N ALA A 108 17.65 -4.34 -6.39
CA ALA A 108 17.51 -3.35 -7.47
C ALA A 108 17.00 -1.99 -6.92
N GLU A 109 16.29 -2.06 -5.80
CA GLU A 109 15.66 -0.99 -5.05
C GLU A 109 16.64 -0.24 -4.14
N ARG A 110 17.86 -0.73 -3.96
CA ARG A 110 18.90 -0.10 -3.13
C ARG A 110 18.97 1.40 -3.41
N GLY A 111 18.86 2.21 -2.35
CA GLY A 111 18.90 3.67 -2.42
C GLY A 111 17.55 4.36 -2.62
N MET A 112 16.47 3.60 -2.84
CA MET A 112 15.11 4.14 -2.82
C MET A 112 14.63 4.32 -1.39
N ILE A 113 13.61 5.17 -1.22
CA ILE A 113 12.97 5.42 0.08
C ILE A 113 11.59 4.79 0.07
N GLY A 114 11.39 3.81 0.95
CA GLY A 114 10.10 3.18 1.22
C GLY A 114 9.38 3.83 2.39
N TRP A 115 8.11 3.51 2.57
CA TRP A 115 7.34 3.87 3.75
C TRP A 115 6.65 2.64 4.31
N THR A 116 6.58 2.56 5.63
CA THR A 116 5.88 1.50 6.37
C THR A 116 5.15 2.11 7.55
N ASN A 117 4.04 1.48 7.94
CA ASN A 117 3.29 1.86 9.13
C ASN A 117 3.10 0.65 10.04
N HIS A 118 2.71 0.90 11.28
CA HIS A 118 2.53 -0.13 12.29
C HIS A 118 1.28 -1.01 12.07
N GLU A 119 0.31 -0.59 11.25
CA GLU A 119 -0.88 -1.39 10.90
C GLU A 119 -0.59 -2.40 9.78
N GLU A 120 0.32 -2.07 8.87
CA GLU A 120 0.71 -2.87 7.69
C GLU A 120 2.24 -2.97 7.58
N PRO A 121 2.92 -3.62 8.54
CA PRO A 121 4.38 -3.56 8.69
C PRO A 121 5.16 -4.24 7.56
N TYR A 122 4.51 -5.08 6.75
CA TYR A 122 5.12 -5.75 5.60
C TYR A 122 4.79 -5.05 4.28
N PHE A 123 3.84 -4.12 4.26
CA PHE A 123 3.53 -3.30 3.09
C PHE A 123 4.53 -2.14 2.97
N ILE A 124 5.78 -2.48 2.63
CA ILE A 124 6.87 -1.52 2.54
C ILE A 124 7.00 -1.04 1.09
N ALA A 125 6.27 0.03 0.75
CA ALA A 125 6.19 0.52 -0.62
C ALA A 125 7.22 1.63 -0.90
N PRO A 126 7.90 1.63 -2.06
CA PRO A 126 8.76 2.74 -2.46
C PRO A 126 7.93 4.01 -2.70
N HIS A 127 8.24 5.10 -2.01
CA HIS A 127 7.57 6.40 -2.19
C HIS A 127 8.42 7.44 -2.91
N TYR A 128 9.75 7.34 -2.81
CA TYR A 128 10.69 8.26 -3.44
C TYR A 128 11.88 7.54 -4.06
N ARG A 129 12.42 8.10 -5.14
CA ARG A 129 13.58 7.55 -5.84
C ARG A 129 14.86 7.50 -5.02
N ASP A 130 15.00 8.49 -4.14
CA ASP A 130 16.17 8.72 -3.30
C ASP A 130 15.83 9.69 -2.14
N MET A 131 16.81 9.94 -1.27
CA MET A 131 16.66 10.87 -0.14
C MET A 131 16.39 12.31 -0.56
N ALA A 132 16.89 12.75 -1.73
CA ALA A 132 16.65 14.11 -2.18
C ALA A 132 15.17 14.32 -2.52
N GLY A 133 14.51 13.31 -3.09
CA GLY A 133 13.06 13.28 -3.30
C GLY A 133 12.27 13.40 -1.99
N LEU A 134 12.62 12.60 -0.98
CA LEU A 134 12.00 12.67 0.35
C LEU A 134 12.16 14.07 0.98
N TYR A 135 13.38 14.60 1.05
CA TYR A 135 13.61 15.91 1.65
C TYR A 135 12.91 17.05 0.90
N ALA A 136 12.82 16.97 -0.44
CA ALA A 136 12.04 17.92 -1.22
C ALA A 136 10.54 17.87 -0.84
N ALA A 137 9.99 16.67 -0.60
CA ALA A 137 8.62 16.50 -0.15
C ALA A 137 8.39 17.06 1.27
N LEU A 138 9.31 16.78 2.20
CA LEU A 138 9.27 17.30 3.58
C LEU A 138 9.29 18.83 3.61
N VAL A 139 10.24 19.45 2.91
CA VAL A 139 10.33 20.92 2.79
C VAL A 139 9.08 21.50 2.13
N SER A 140 8.52 20.81 1.12
CA SER A 140 7.28 21.26 0.48
C SER A 140 6.06 21.15 1.38
N ALA A 141 5.99 20.16 2.28
CA ALA A 141 4.91 20.03 3.25
C ALA A 141 5.03 21.12 4.32
N TYR A 142 6.23 21.32 4.86
CA TYR A 142 6.54 22.40 5.80
C TYR A 142 6.14 23.78 5.28
N ASN A 143 6.57 24.14 4.06
CA ASN A 143 6.25 25.45 3.46
C ASN A 143 4.75 25.69 3.23
N ARG A 144 3.93 24.63 3.26
CA ARG A 144 2.48 24.71 3.10
C ARG A 144 1.73 24.57 4.43
N ASN A 145 2.42 24.46 5.56
CA ASN A 145 1.86 24.09 6.86
C ASN A 145 0.96 22.84 6.76
N GLY A 146 1.39 21.86 5.96
CA GLY A 146 0.62 20.65 5.67
C GLY A 146 1.29 19.40 6.24
N PHE A 147 0.46 18.39 6.53
CA PHE A 147 0.91 17.08 7.00
C PHE A 147 1.08 16.06 5.86
N GLU A 148 0.53 16.36 4.68
CA GLU A 148 0.54 15.45 3.54
C GLU A 148 1.81 15.61 2.69
N LEU A 149 2.57 14.53 2.61
CA LEU A 149 3.72 14.41 1.73
C LEU A 149 3.31 13.96 0.33
N LYS A 150 3.74 14.72 -0.68
CA LYS A 150 3.52 14.35 -2.07
C LYS A 150 4.49 13.21 -2.45
N ARG A 151 3.95 12.01 -2.65
CA ARG A 151 4.70 10.82 -3.09
C ARG A 151 5.13 10.96 -4.56
N GLU A 152 6.31 10.45 -4.90
CA GLU A 152 6.75 10.37 -6.30
C GLU A 152 6.08 9.19 -7.03
N TYR A 153 5.95 8.07 -6.33
CA TYR A 153 5.29 6.88 -6.82
C TYR A 153 3.90 6.75 -6.20
N THR A 154 2.87 6.81 -7.04
CA THR A 154 1.47 6.65 -6.62
C THR A 154 0.80 5.43 -7.24
N GLY A 155 1.55 4.64 -8.03
CA GLY A 155 1.00 3.65 -8.93
C GLY A 155 0.38 4.24 -10.20
N ASP A 156 0.32 5.55 -10.42
CA ASP A 156 -0.05 6.14 -11.73
C ASP A 156 1.11 6.90 -12.39
N SER A 157 2.20 7.05 -11.66
CA SER A 157 3.37 7.78 -12.11
C SER A 157 4.02 7.10 -13.31
N LEU A 158 4.51 7.89 -14.26
CA LEU A 158 5.49 7.40 -15.22
C LEU A 158 6.75 7.03 -14.46
N ILE A 159 7.22 5.81 -14.68
CA ILE A 159 8.43 5.28 -14.04
C ILE A 159 9.58 5.21 -15.06
N GLY A 160 10.82 5.24 -14.57
CA GLY A 160 12.02 5.14 -15.41
C GLY A 160 12.55 3.70 -15.49
N GLU A 161 13.65 3.53 -16.23
CA GLU A 161 14.29 2.22 -16.42
C GLU A 161 14.75 1.57 -15.12
N ARG A 162 15.14 2.36 -14.11
CA ARG A 162 15.55 1.81 -12.80
C ARG A 162 14.35 1.18 -12.11
N GLU A 163 13.25 1.91 -12.02
CA GLU A 163 12.02 1.45 -11.39
C GLU A 163 11.41 0.24 -12.12
N GLU A 164 11.51 0.18 -13.45
CA GLU A 164 11.08 -1.00 -14.21
C GLU A 164 11.92 -2.24 -13.87
N ARG A 165 13.25 -2.10 -13.70
CA ARG A 165 14.10 -3.21 -13.23
C ARG A 165 13.74 -3.67 -11.81
N VAL A 166 13.35 -2.74 -10.94
CA VAL A 166 12.87 -3.08 -9.59
C VAL A 166 11.57 -3.86 -9.70
N PHE A 167 10.62 -3.36 -10.49
CA PHE A 167 9.36 -4.04 -10.74
C PHE A 167 9.60 -5.48 -11.25
N ASP A 168 10.47 -5.67 -12.24
CA ASP A 168 10.80 -6.99 -12.79
C ASP A 168 11.44 -7.92 -11.75
N ALA A 169 12.32 -7.40 -10.89
CA ALA A 169 12.95 -8.18 -9.84
C ALA A 169 11.91 -8.67 -8.81
N HIS A 170 10.99 -7.80 -8.37
CA HIS A 170 9.93 -8.18 -7.45
C HIS A 170 8.87 -9.07 -8.10
N LEU A 171 8.61 -8.91 -9.40
CA LEU A 171 7.71 -9.78 -10.15
C LEU A 171 8.27 -11.20 -10.24
N ALA A 172 9.57 -11.33 -10.50
CA ALA A 172 10.24 -12.62 -10.54
C ALA A 172 10.33 -13.30 -9.15
N ALA A 173 10.36 -12.50 -8.08
CA ALA A 173 10.38 -12.99 -6.70
C ALA A 173 8.99 -13.30 -6.14
N TYR A 174 7.93 -12.68 -6.67
CA TYR A 174 6.57 -12.89 -6.20
C TYR A 174 6.06 -14.28 -6.57
N ASP A 175 5.69 -15.07 -5.55
CA ASP A 175 5.01 -16.34 -5.71
C ASP A 175 3.81 -16.38 -4.74
N PRO A 176 2.57 -16.66 -5.21
CA PRO A 176 1.40 -16.82 -4.35
C PRO A 176 1.57 -17.86 -3.23
N ALA A 177 2.53 -18.77 -3.33
CA ALA A 177 2.85 -19.77 -2.32
C ALA A 177 3.82 -19.28 -1.22
N LEU A 178 4.40 -18.08 -1.35
CA LEU A 178 5.22 -17.48 -0.27
C LEU A 178 4.39 -17.22 0.98
N ASP A 179 5.04 -17.06 2.12
CA ASP A 179 4.40 -16.58 3.34
C ASP A 179 3.84 -15.16 3.16
N ALA A 180 2.74 -14.85 3.88
CA ALA A 180 2.00 -13.61 3.70
C ALA A 180 2.87 -12.33 3.81
N PRO A 181 3.80 -12.22 4.79
CA PRO A 181 4.69 -11.05 4.88
C PRO A 181 5.54 -10.82 3.63
N LEU A 182 6.06 -11.89 3.03
CA LEU A 182 6.88 -11.79 1.81
C LEU A 182 6.03 -11.47 0.59
N ARG A 183 4.81 -12.02 0.50
CA ARG A 183 3.87 -11.65 -0.57
C ARG A 183 3.50 -10.18 -0.48
N GLU A 184 3.19 -9.67 0.71
CA GLU A 184 2.88 -8.26 0.94
C GLU A 184 4.05 -7.36 0.57
N TYR A 185 5.26 -7.71 1.01
CA TYR A 185 6.48 -6.97 0.67
C TYR A 185 6.68 -6.88 -0.84
N HIS A 186 6.68 -8.01 -1.57
CA HIS A 186 6.84 -7.96 -3.03
C HIS A 186 5.65 -7.27 -3.72
N GLY A 187 4.44 -7.51 -3.23
CA GLY A 187 3.21 -6.89 -3.73
C GLY A 187 3.22 -5.36 -3.64
N ALA A 188 3.76 -4.79 -2.56
CA ALA A 188 3.88 -3.35 -2.37
C ALA A 188 4.72 -2.67 -3.47
N PHE A 189 5.81 -3.33 -3.91
CA PHE A 189 6.61 -2.86 -5.03
C PHE A 189 5.88 -2.99 -6.36
N LEU A 190 5.22 -4.13 -6.60
CA LEU A 190 4.46 -4.38 -7.82
C LEU A 190 3.35 -3.34 -7.99
N LEU A 191 2.61 -3.03 -6.93
CA LEU A 191 1.53 -2.05 -6.96
C LEU A 191 2.03 -0.63 -7.19
N THR A 192 3.13 -0.26 -6.54
CA THR A 192 3.62 1.11 -6.56
C THR A 192 4.44 1.44 -7.81
N LEU A 193 5.14 0.45 -8.36
CA LEU A 193 6.05 0.61 -9.50
C LEU A 193 5.55 -0.08 -10.79
N CYS A 194 4.30 -0.52 -10.88
CA CYS A 194 3.77 -1.13 -12.11
C CYS A 194 3.94 -0.19 -13.31
N PRO A 195 4.66 -0.56 -14.38
CA PRO A 195 4.69 0.22 -15.61
C PRO A 195 3.28 0.36 -16.22
N LEU A 196 3.03 1.45 -16.95
CA LEU A 196 1.78 1.58 -17.73
C LEU A 196 1.74 0.52 -18.83
N GLY A 197 0.61 -0.17 -18.95
CA GLY A 197 0.42 -1.25 -19.94
C GLY A 197 0.84 -2.65 -19.47
N ARG A 198 1.41 -2.78 -18.26
CA ARG A 198 1.80 -4.07 -17.65
C ARG A 198 0.87 -4.49 -16.51
N GLU A 199 -0.31 -3.87 -16.39
CA GLU A 199 -1.23 -4.10 -15.27
C GLU A 199 -1.78 -5.55 -15.23
N GLN A 200 -1.72 -6.29 -16.34
CA GLN A 200 -2.07 -7.72 -16.37
C GLN A 200 -1.18 -8.57 -15.47
N GLU A 201 0.05 -8.13 -15.21
CA GLU A 201 1.00 -8.84 -14.36
C GLU A 201 0.63 -8.75 -12.87
N LEU A 202 -0.30 -7.85 -12.52
CA LEU A 202 -0.81 -7.67 -11.17
C LEU A 202 -2.00 -8.57 -10.84
N LEU A 203 -2.59 -9.26 -11.83
CA LEU A 203 -3.78 -10.09 -11.61
C LEU A 203 -3.60 -11.15 -10.51
N PRO A 204 -2.44 -11.80 -10.33
CA PRO A 204 -2.23 -12.72 -9.22
C PRO A 204 -2.46 -12.09 -7.83
N LEU A 205 -2.21 -10.78 -7.68
CA LEU A 205 -2.37 -10.06 -6.41
C LEU A 205 -3.84 -9.92 -5.99
N LEU A 206 -4.80 -10.09 -6.91
CA LEU A 206 -6.23 -10.07 -6.59
C LEU A 206 -6.66 -11.24 -5.68
N ARG A 207 -5.84 -12.29 -5.59
CA ARG A 207 -6.09 -13.48 -4.76
C ARG A 207 -5.60 -13.32 -3.33
N ASP A 208 -4.75 -12.34 -3.08
CA ASP A 208 -4.16 -12.11 -1.78
C ASP A 208 -5.03 -11.14 -0.98
N ASP A 209 -5.44 -11.53 0.22
CA ASP A 209 -6.34 -10.75 1.09
C ASP A 209 -5.80 -9.34 1.37
N GLY A 210 -4.48 -9.21 1.59
CA GLY A 210 -3.83 -7.94 1.88
C GLY A 210 -3.66 -7.05 0.64
N LEU A 211 -3.58 -7.64 -0.55
CA LEU A 211 -3.24 -6.91 -1.79
C LEU A 211 -4.41 -6.70 -2.74
N ALA A 212 -5.50 -7.47 -2.63
CA ALA A 212 -6.61 -7.44 -3.58
C ALA A 212 -7.28 -6.07 -3.65
N VAL A 213 -7.44 -5.39 -2.51
CA VAL A 213 -8.05 -4.06 -2.44
C VAL A 213 -7.17 -3.01 -3.13
N PHE A 214 -5.86 -3.02 -2.89
CA PHE A 214 -4.94 -2.08 -3.54
C PHE A 214 -4.84 -2.33 -5.05
N THR A 215 -4.77 -3.60 -5.44
CA THR A 215 -4.73 -4.02 -6.85
C THR A 215 -5.97 -3.57 -7.61
N SER A 216 -7.15 -3.84 -7.06
CA SER A 216 -8.42 -3.44 -7.70
C SER A 216 -8.56 -1.92 -7.82
N ARG A 217 -8.16 -1.15 -6.79
CA ARG A 217 -8.14 0.33 -6.83
C ARG A 217 -7.22 0.86 -7.93
N LEU A 218 -6.04 0.28 -8.09
CA LEU A 218 -5.10 0.65 -9.14
C LEU A 218 -5.70 0.40 -10.54
N LEU A 219 -6.29 -0.79 -10.76
CA LEU A 219 -6.92 -1.14 -12.04
C LEU A 219 -8.10 -0.21 -12.39
N VAL A 220 -8.92 0.16 -11.41
CA VAL A 220 -10.01 1.14 -11.58
C VAL A 220 -9.46 2.51 -11.96
N ARG A 221 -8.47 3.00 -11.22
CA ARG A 221 -7.89 4.33 -11.44
C ARG A 221 -7.23 4.45 -12.81
N ARG A 222 -6.60 3.37 -13.30
CA ARG A 222 -6.04 3.27 -14.65
C ARG A 222 -7.06 2.90 -15.74
N LYS A 223 -8.33 2.71 -15.38
CA LYS A 223 -9.44 2.37 -16.29
C LYS A 223 -9.17 1.09 -17.09
N CYS A 224 -8.64 0.07 -16.43
CA CYS A 224 -8.35 -1.22 -17.01
C CYS A 224 -9.63 -2.04 -17.23
N HIS A 225 -10.52 -1.61 -18.14
CA HIS A 225 -11.83 -2.26 -18.35
C HIS A 225 -11.71 -3.77 -18.69
N TRP A 226 -10.59 -4.18 -19.29
CA TRP A 226 -10.29 -5.57 -19.59
C TRP A 226 -10.16 -6.45 -18.32
N ALA A 227 -9.94 -5.86 -17.14
CA ALA A 227 -9.76 -6.58 -15.88
C ALA A 227 -11.09 -7.00 -15.21
N LEU A 228 -12.24 -6.58 -15.76
CA LEU A 228 -13.57 -6.90 -15.22
C LEU A 228 -13.77 -8.41 -14.93
N PRO A 229 -13.39 -9.36 -15.81
CA PRO A 229 -13.54 -10.78 -15.51
C PRO A 229 -12.70 -11.20 -14.29
N ALA A 230 -11.45 -10.76 -14.21
CA ALA A 230 -10.55 -11.12 -13.12
C ALA A 230 -11.02 -10.54 -11.77
N LEU A 231 -11.54 -9.31 -11.75
CA LEU A 231 -12.14 -8.74 -10.54
C LEU A 231 -13.39 -9.53 -10.09
N THR A 232 -14.21 -9.96 -11.05
CA THR A 232 -15.41 -10.76 -10.75
C THR A 232 -15.03 -12.13 -10.19
N ASP A 233 -14.00 -12.77 -10.73
CA ASP A 233 -13.47 -14.04 -10.21
C ASP A 233 -12.84 -13.87 -8.83
N ALA A 234 -12.12 -12.77 -8.59
CA ALA A 234 -11.58 -12.47 -7.26
C ALA A 234 -12.68 -12.38 -6.21
N VAL A 235 -13.83 -11.75 -6.50
CA VAL A 235 -14.97 -11.74 -5.55
C VAL A 235 -15.39 -13.16 -5.16
N ARG A 236 -15.36 -14.11 -6.10
CA ARG A 236 -15.70 -15.53 -5.87
C ARG A 236 -14.67 -16.26 -5.00
N GLU A 237 -13.40 -15.91 -5.16
CA GLU A 237 -12.29 -16.54 -4.44
C GLU A 237 -12.20 -16.05 -2.98
N HIS A 238 -12.71 -14.85 -2.69
CA HIS A 238 -12.74 -14.27 -1.35
C HIS A 238 -13.99 -14.63 -0.55
N ALA A 239 -13.85 -14.66 0.79
CA ALA A 239 -14.96 -14.96 1.69
C ALA A 239 -16.11 -13.95 1.52
N SER A 240 -17.33 -14.45 1.33
CA SER A 240 -18.47 -13.62 0.91
C SER A 240 -18.91 -12.57 1.92
N ASN A 241 -18.57 -12.71 3.20
CA ASN A 241 -18.84 -11.73 4.25
C ASN A 241 -17.61 -10.85 4.59
N SER A 242 -16.57 -10.85 3.76
CA SER A 242 -15.35 -10.06 3.99
C SER A 242 -15.49 -8.61 3.51
N SER A 243 -14.74 -7.71 4.15
CA SER A 243 -14.52 -6.34 3.67
C SER A 243 -13.83 -6.32 2.30
N ILE A 244 -13.02 -7.34 1.98
CA ILE A 244 -12.33 -7.48 0.70
C ILE A 244 -13.33 -7.66 -0.44
N SER A 245 -14.27 -8.60 -0.30
CA SER A 245 -15.33 -8.81 -1.30
C SER A 245 -16.17 -7.56 -1.52
N PHE A 246 -16.47 -6.81 -0.45
CA PHE A 246 -17.14 -5.51 -0.56
C PHE A 246 -16.32 -4.49 -1.39
N ASN A 247 -15.02 -4.35 -1.10
CA ASN A 247 -14.15 -3.45 -1.85
C ASN A 247 -14.02 -3.86 -3.32
N LEU A 248 -13.94 -5.16 -3.62
CA LEU A 248 -13.89 -5.67 -4.98
C LEU A 248 -15.20 -5.41 -5.75
N LEU A 249 -16.37 -5.57 -5.11
CA LEU A 249 -17.66 -5.21 -5.72
C LEU A 249 -17.76 -3.71 -6.04
N ASN A 250 -17.25 -2.86 -5.14
CA ASN A 250 -17.15 -1.41 -5.42
C ASN A 250 -16.20 -1.14 -6.59
N ALA A 251 -15.04 -1.81 -6.64
CA ALA A 251 -14.10 -1.66 -7.74
C ALA A 251 -14.71 -2.08 -9.09
N ILE A 252 -15.45 -3.19 -9.15
CA ILE A 252 -16.19 -3.61 -10.37
C ILE A 252 -17.16 -2.52 -10.83
N THR A 253 -17.86 -1.89 -9.89
CA THR A 253 -18.82 -0.81 -10.16
C THR A 253 -18.11 0.45 -10.64
N ASP A 254 -17.04 0.86 -9.94
CA ASP A 254 -16.27 2.08 -10.21
C ASP A 254 -15.43 1.97 -11.49
N LEU A 255 -15.14 0.75 -11.95
CA LEU A 255 -14.47 0.51 -13.23
C LEU A 255 -15.32 0.99 -14.42
N ASP A 256 -16.66 1.00 -14.28
CA ASP A 256 -17.62 1.47 -15.30
C ASP A 256 -17.34 0.91 -16.72
N ALA A 257 -17.00 -0.37 -16.78
CA ALA A 257 -16.79 -1.06 -18.04
C ALA A 257 -18.13 -1.34 -18.75
N PRO A 258 -18.18 -1.41 -20.09
CA PRO A 258 -19.44 -1.57 -20.84
C PRO A 258 -20.35 -2.73 -20.41
N ASN A 259 -19.77 -3.80 -19.83
CA ASN A 259 -20.49 -5.00 -19.41
C ASN A 259 -20.55 -5.16 -17.88
N THR A 260 -20.27 -4.13 -17.10
CA THR A 260 -20.27 -4.20 -15.62
C THR A 260 -21.62 -4.70 -15.08
N GLY A 261 -22.74 -4.20 -15.60
CA GLY A 261 -24.07 -4.63 -15.17
C GLY A 261 -24.33 -6.12 -15.40
N GLU A 262 -23.94 -6.64 -16.57
CA GLU A 262 -24.07 -8.06 -16.90
C GLU A 262 -23.16 -8.93 -16.00
N ALA A 263 -21.92 -8.51 -15.78
CA ALA A 263 -20.99 -9.21 -14.90
C ALA A 263 -21.52 -9.31 -13.45
N LEU A 264 -22.08 -8.23 -12.91
CA LEU A 264 -22.70 -8.20 -11.59
C LEU A 264 -23.95 -9.08 -11.52
N VAL A 265 -24.79 -9.11 -12.56
CA VAL A 265 -25.96 -10.02 -12.63
C VAL A 265 -25.50 -11.48 -12.64
N ASN A 266 -24.48 -11.82 -13.42
CA ASN A 266 -23.93 -13.17 -13.45
C ASN A 266 -23.29 -13.57 -12.12
N LEU A 267 -22.58 -12.65 -11.48
CA LEU A 267 -22.07 -12.87 -10.13
C LEU A 267 -23.23 -13.12 -9.15
N ALA A 268 -24.30 -12.33 -9.23
CA ALA A 268 -25.48 -12.45 -8.37
C ALA A 268 -26.24 -13.78 -8.49
N ARG A 269 -26.12 -14.49 -9.61
CA ARG A 269 -26.71 -15.82 -9.79
C ARG A 269 -25.97 -16.92 -9.04
N ASP A 270 -24.65 -16.81 -8.99
CA ASP A 270 -23.78 -17.90 -8.53
C ASP A 270 -23.12 -17.63 -7.17
N TYR A 271 -23.20 -16.39 -6.66
CA TYR A 271 -22.50 -15.97 -5.45
C TYR A 271 -23.34 -16.19 -4.17
N PRO A 272 -22.77 -16.76 -3.10
CA PRO A 272 -23.54 -17.16 -1.93
C PRO A 272 -24.24 -16.01 -1.20
N VAL A 273 -25.47 -16.33 -0.85
CA VAL A 273 -26.52 -15.53 -0.22
C VAL A 273 -26.14 -15.18 1.23
N THR A 274 -25.22 -14.22 1.43
CA THR A 274 -24.76 -13.75 2.75
C THR A 274 -24.76 -12.20 2.82
N LEU A 275 -23.97 -11.57 3.72
CA LEU A 275 -23.85 -10.10 3.86
C LEU A 275 -23.58 -9.38 2.52
N SER A 276 -22.85 -10.02 1.62
CA SER A 276 -22.54 -9.49 0.28
C SER A 276 -23.74 -9.38 -0.66
N ALA A 277 -24.87 -10.06 -0.39
CA ALA A 277 -26.09 -9.87 -1.15
C ALA A 277 -26.59 -8.42 -1.08
N HIS A 278 -26.40 -7.76 0.06
CA HIS A 278 -26.72 -6.34 0.21
C HIS A 278 -25.81 -5.46 -0.67
N TYR A 279 -24.50 -5.69 -0.61
CA TYR A 279 -23.52 -4.92 -1.38
C TYR A 279 -23.66 -5.13 -2.89
N LEU A 280 -23.96 -6.36 -3.30
CA LEU A 280 -24.20 -6.68 -4.71
C LEU A 280 -25.48 -6.02 -5.23
N ALA A 281 -26.54 -5.97 -4.42
CA ALA A 281 -27.74 -5.21 -4.76
C ALA A 281 -27.48 -3.69 -4.85
N GLU A 282 -26.62 -3.13 -4.00
CA GLU A 282 -26.19 -1.73 -4.11
C GLU A 282 -25.36 -1.47 -5.37
N ALA A 283 -24.41 -2.34 -5.70
CA ALA A 283 -23.62 -2.28 -6.93
C ALA A 283 -24.52 -2.30 -8.18
N LEU A 284 -25.47 -3.25 -8.25
CA LEU A 284 -26.46 -3.32 -9.33
C LEU A 284 -27.34 -2.07 -9.40
N GLN A 285 -27.77 -1.53 -8.26
CA GLN A 285 -28.55 -0.28 -8.22
C GLN A 285 -27.74 0.90 -8.77
N ARG A 286 -26.44 1.00 -8.47
CA ARG A 286 -25.54 2.02 -9.01
C ARG A 286 -25.34 1.88 -10.53
N CYS A 287 -25.40 0.65 -11.05
CA CYS A 287 -25.42 0.36 -12.49
C CYS A 287 -26.80 0.57 -13.14
N GLY A 288 -27.77 1.16 -12.43
CA GLY A 288 -29.07 1.54 -12.99
C GLY A 288 -30.16 0.46 -12.91
N PHE A 289 -29.89 -0.68 -12.28
CA PHE A 289 -30.91 -1.72 -12.09
C PHE A 289 -31.93 -1.28 -11.04
N ARG A 290 -33.20 -1.62 -11.26
CA ARG A 290 -34.25 -1.45 -10.24
C ARG A 290 -34.08 -2.51 -9.16
N VAL A 291 -34.01 -2.09 -7.90
CA VAL A 291 -33.86 -2.96 -6.72
C VAL A 291 -34.99 -2.75 -5.73
N GLU A 292 -35.64 -3.83 -5.31
CA GLU A 292 -36.62 -3.85 -4.22
C GLU A 292 -36.01 -4.55 -2.99
N ARG A 293 -36.19 -3.97 -1.81
CA ARG A 293 -35.69 -4.54 -0.55
C ARG A 293 -36.88 -4.76 0.40
N PRO A 294 -37.62 -5.88 0.26
CA PRO A 294 -38.73 -6.17 1.15
C PRO A 294 -38.25 -6.36 2.59
N GLN A 295 -39.06 -5.87 3.53
CA GLN A 295 -38.83 -5.99 4.97
C GLN A 295 -39.77 -7.02 5.58
N ASN A 296 -39.32 -7.73 6.61
CA ASN A 296 -40.15 -8.59 7.43
C ASN A 296 -41.00 -7.76 8.43
N ALA A 297 -41.83 -8.45 9.22
CA ALA A 297 -42.71 -7.82 10.21
C ALA A 297 -41.97 -7.02 11.31
N GLN A 298 -40.65 -7.19 11.45
CA GLN A 298 -39.79 -6.47 12.39
C GLN A 298 -39.07 -5.29 11.73
N GLY A 299 -39.37 -4.98 10.47
CA GLY A 299 -38.73 -3.92 9.70
C GLY A 299 -37.32 -4.27 9.20
N ARG A 300 -36.87 -5.52 9.36
CA ARG A 300 -35.58 -5.96 8.84
C ARG A 300 -35.74 -6.38 7.39
N PHE A 301 -34.88 -5.85 6.54
CA PHE A 301 -34.74 -6.36 5.17
C PHE A 301 -34.34 -7.84 5.22
N VAL A 302 -34.94 -8.66 4.36
CA VAL A 302 -34.74 -10.13 4.33
C VAL A 302 -34.22 -10.65 2.98
N GLN A 303 -34.37 -9.84 1.94
CA GLN A 303 -33.86 -10.11 0.60
C GLN A 303 -33.77 -8.82 -0.20
N ALA A 304 -33.08 -8.87 -1.32
CA ALA A 304 -33.20 -7.91 -2.41
C ALA A 304 -33.77 -8.60 -3.67
N ARG A 305 -34.60 -7.90 -4.43
CA ARG A 305 -35.07 -8.33 -5.76
C ARG A 305 -34.55 -7.36 -6.78
N ILE A 306 -33.81 -7.82 -7.79
CA ILE A 306 -33.28 -7.01 -8.87
C ILE A 306 -34.08 -7.27 -10.13
N SER A 307 -34.57 -6.21 -10.78
CA SER A 307 -35.30 -6.33 -12.05
C SER A 307 -34.33 -6.71 -13.16
N VAL A 308 -34.47 -7.90 -13.72
CA VAL A 308 -33.60 -8.44 -14.77
C VAL A 308 -34.48 -9.08 -15.83
N GLU A 309 -34.47 -8.54 -17.05
CA GLU A 309 -35.35 -8.97 -18.14
C GLU A 309 -35.12 -10.43 -18.58
N THR A 310 -33.92 -10.96 -18.32
CA THR A 310 -33.57 -12.36 -18.65
C THR A 310 -34.06 -13.37 -17.61
N GLU A 311 -34.61 -12.93 -16.48
CA GLU A 311 -35.17 -13.83 -15.46
C GLU A 311 -36.63 -14.22 -15.79
N PRO A 312 -37.07 -15.47 -15.55
CA PRO A 312 -38.41 -15.93 -15.91
C PRO A 312 -39.55 -15.08 -15.33
N ASP A 313 -39.40 -14.63 -14.09
CA ASP A 313 -40.37 -13.77 -13.39
C ASP A 313 -40.00 -12.28 -13.47
N GLY A 314 -38.97 -11.93 -14.24
CA GLY A 314 -38.40 -10.58 -14.35
C GLY A 314 -37.61 -10.12 -13.13
N TRP A 315 -37.38 -10.98 -12.14
CA TRP A 315 -36.70 -10.66 -10.88
C TRP A 315 -35.65 -11.70 -10.51
N LEU A 316 -34.42 -11.24 -10.28
CA LEU A 316 -33.37 -12.00 -9.60
C LEU A 316 -33.50 -11.76 -8.09
N VAL A 317 -33.60 -12.83 -7.30
CA VAL A 317 -33.78 -12.74 -5.85
C VAL A 317 -32.47 -13.05 -5.13
N LEU A 318 -31.96 -12.07 -4.38
CA LEU A 318 -30.84 -12.22 -3.46
C LEU A 318 -31.39 -12.28 -2.04
N ALA A 319 -31.63 -13.48 -1.52
CA ALA A 319 -31.99 -13.64 -0.12
C ALA A 319 -30.82 -13.20 0.79
N TRP A 320 -31.09 -12.91 2.05
CA TRP A 320 -30.05 -12.76 3.06
C TRP A 320 -30.12 -13.99 3.95
N ALA A 321 -29.00 -14.67 4.19
CA ALA A 321 -29.00 -15.76 5.16
C ALA A 321 -29.57 -15.23 6.49
N ASP A 322 -30.58 -15.93 7.00
CA ASP A 322 -31.25 -15.59 8.27
C ASP A 322 -30.21 -15.41 9.37
N ARG A 323 -30.22 -14.24 10.01
CA ARG A 323 -29.56 -14.02 11.31
C ARG A 323 -30.48 -14.46 12.43
#